data_AF-A0AA38GSD5-F1
#
_entry.id   AF-A0AA38GSD5-F1
#
_cell.length_a   1.000
_cell.length_b   1.000
_cell.length_c   1.000
_cell.angle_alpha   90.00
_cell.angle_beta   90.00
_cell.angle_gamma   90.00
#
_symmetry.space_group_name_H-M   'P 1'
#
loop_
_entity.id
_entity.type
_entity.pdbx_description
1 polymer ?
#
loop_
_entity_poly.entity_id
_entity_poly.type
_entity_poly.pdbx_seq_one_letter_code
_entity_poly.pdbx_strand_id
1 'polypeptide(L)'
;MAMANGDSSHGEVRSFRHLTRDRLLHEMLRTTKGSNSKSIWKVLIMDKVTTKVMSYSCKMADITEEGISLVEDVSKRRQPLPAMEAVYFIQPSKENVRMFISDMSGKSPLYKKAYVFFSSPIPKELVNLIKRDTSILSRIGALREMNMEYFAIDSQGFSTDQERALEQLFGEHTENTRDYEDCLNTMACRLATVFASLKEFPLVRFRAARSAMDATTTTTFRDLVPTKLAAALWNSIIKYKSTIPNYPQMETCELLIVDRSIDQIAPVIHEWTYDAMCHDLLNMEGNKHVYEMTTQAGKQEKKEVLLDEHDAVWFELRDLHFAEASLKLHEKMSQFGSKNKAAQIRLGLRDGGELSTRDMQKMVRALPQYNDQIDKLSLHVDIAAKLNQKIKEQELSEIGHLEQDMVFGDVGTKELITLLKTKEDISPENKLRLLMIYAAINPDKLGGAKGVQWMQLARLSSDDMNAVKNMGYLGASVSKKQSGGFSLKFGTHKKKHAARKERNQEEENWQLSRFYPMIE
;
A
#
# COMPACT_ATOMS: atom_id res chain seq x y z
N MET A 1 -36.16 -4.47 -38.65
CA MET A 1 -36.59 -3.11 -38.26
C MET A 1 -36.91 -3.17 -36.78
N ALA A 2 -36.02 -2.59 -35.95
CA ALA A 2 -36.19 -2.19 -34.55
C ALA A 2 -34.81 -2.21 -33.91
N MET A 3 -34.15 -1.05 -33.91
CA MET A 3 -33.00 -0.78 -33.06
C MET A 3 -33.51 -0.66 -31.62
N ALA A 4 -32.93 -1.44 -30.71
CA ALA A 4 -33.06 -1.21 -29.29
C ALA A 4 -31.81 -0.45 -28.83
N ASN A 5 -31.99 0.81 -28.46
CA ASN A 5 -31.00 1.61 -27.76
C ASN A 5 -30.73 0.94 -26.40
N GLY A 6 -29.54 0.35 -26.25
CA GLY A 6 -29.03 -0.08 -24.95
C GLY A 6 -28.40 1.11 -24.25
N ASP A 7 -29.09 1.67 -23.27
CA ASP A 7 -28.52 2.57 -22.27
C ASP A 7 -27.44 1.81 -21.48
N SER A 8 -26.17 2.02 -21.82
CA SER A 8 -25.03 1.51 -21.08
C SER A 8 -24.81 2.35 -19.82
N SER A 9 -25.62 2.11 -18.79
CA SER A 9 -25.39 2.60 -17.42
C SER A 9 -24.55 1.59 -16.63
N HIS A 10 -23.35 1.28 -17.13
CA HIS A 10 -22.30 0.79 -16.25
C HIS A 10 -21.82 1.98 -15.43
N GLY A 11 -22.34 2.11 -14.20
CA GLY A 11 -21.86 3.12 -13.26
C GLY A 11 -20.34 3.00 -13.12
N GLU A 12 -19.62 4.11 -13.29
CA GLU A 12 -18.18 4.17 -13.07
C GLU A 12 -17.85 3.48 -11.75
N VAL A 13 -16.96 2.49 -11.80
CA VAL A 13 -16.40 1.84 -10.61
C VAL A 13 -15.74 2.94 -9.78
N ARG A 14 -16.39 3.35 -8.69
CA ARG A 14 -15.86 4.40 -7.82
C ARG A 14 -14.65 3.85 -7.09
N SER A 15 -13.50 4.42 -7.38
CA SER A 15 -12.26 4.08 -6.69
C SER A 15 -12.35 4.41 -5.20
N PHE A 16 -11.57 3.71 -4.37
CA PHE A 16 -11.48 4.02 -2.94
C PHE A 16 -11.09 5.47 -2.70
N ARG A 17 -10.17 5.99 -3.51
CA ARG A 17 -9.72 7.39 -3.45
C ARG A 17 -10.83 8.38 -3.77
N HIS A 18 -11.56 8.18 -4.88
CA HIS A 18 -12.66 9.08 -5.28
C HIS A 18 -13.77 9.08 -4.24
N LEU A 19 -14.15 7.91 -3.73
CA LEU A 19 -15.15 7.80 -2.69
C LEU A 19 -14.72 8.52 -1.40
N THR A 20 -13.49 8.28 -0.94
CA THR A 20 -12.94 8.96 0.25
C THR A 20 -12.92 10.48 0.06
N ARG A 21 -12.44 10.94 -1.09
CA ARG A 21 -12.40 12.36 -1.47
C ARG A 21 -13.79 13.00 -1.43
N ASP A 22 -14.78 12.38 -2.07
CA ASP A 22 -16.15 12.90 -2.12
C ASP A 22 -16.78 13.02 -0.73
N ARG A 23 -16.57 12.01 0.13
CA ARG A 23 -17.07 12.08 1.51
C ARG A 23 -16.38 13.18 2.32
N LEU A 24 -15.06 13.32 2.22
CA LEU A 24 -14.34 14.38 2.92
C LEU A 24 -14.76 15.79 2.45
N LEU A 25 -14.83 16.01 1.14
CA LEU A 25 -15.16 17.33 0.60
C LEU A 25 -16.65 17.66 0.74
N HIS A 26 -17.54 16.74 0.39
CA HIS A 26 -18.98 17.01 0.32
C HIS A 26 -19.73 16.69 1.62
N GLU A 27 -19.46 15.54 2.25
CA GLU A 27 -20.18 15.12 3.46
C GLU A 27 -19.64 15.84 4.71
N MET A 28 -18.32 16.05 4.78
CA MET A 28 -17.69 16.75 5.90
C MET A 28 -17.57 18.26 5.65
N LEU A 29 -16.74 18.71 4.70
CA LEU A 29 -16.42 20.15 4.59
C LEU A 29 -17.62 20.98 4.12
N ARG A 30 -18.30 20.57 3.05
CA ARG A 30 -19.42 21.32 2.47
C ARG A 30 -20.62 21.42 3.42
N THR A 31 -20.87 20.44 4.29
CA THR A 31 -21.95 20.51 5.28
C THR A 31 -21.72 21.57 6.36
N THR A 32 -20.48 22.05 6.51
CA THR A 32 -20.15 23.19 7.39
C THR A 32 -20.39 24.55 6.72
N LYS A 33 -20.66 24.61 5.41
CA LYS A 33 -21.04 25.84 4.70
C LYS A 33 -22.52 26.13 4.99
N GLY A 34 -22.78 27.16 5.81
CA GLY A 34 -24.15 27.56 6.12
C GLY A 34 -24.88 28.10 4.89
N SER A 35 -26.19 27.88 4.83
CA SER A 35 -27.07 28.23 3.69
C SER A 35 -27.09 29.72 3.29
N ASN A 36 -26.45 30.61 4.07
CA ASN A 36 -26.47 32.07 3.89
C ASN A 36 -25.11 32.77 4.11
N SER A 37 -23.98 32.05 4.21
CA SER A 37 -22.68 32.71 4.44
C SER A 37 -21.93 32.96 3.12
N LYS A 38 -21.76 34.24 2.75
CA LYS A 38 -20.58 34.69 1.99
C LYS A 38 -19.35 34.08 2.66
N SER A 39 -18.50 33.41 1.88
CA SER A 39 -17.37 32.55 2.29
C SER A 39 -16.69 32.98 3.60
N ILE A 40 -17.12 32.42 4.72
CA ILE A 40 -16.34 32.47 5.97
C ILE A 40 -15.32 31.36 5.86
N TRP A 41 -14.06 31.76 5.64
CA TRP A 41 -12.91 30.88 5.72
C TRP A 41 -12.89 30.16 7.06
N LYS A 42 -12.55 28.86 7.05
CA LYS A 42 -12.44 28.04 8.26
C LYS A 42 -11.02 27.53 8.45
N VAL A 43 -10.74 27.07 9.67
CA VAL A 43 -9.51 26.37 10.02
C VAL A 43 -9.82 24.88 10.13
N LEU A 44 -9.08 24.04 9.42
CA LEU A 44 -9.19 22.58 9.50
C LEU A 44 -8.13 22.09 10.49
N ILE A 45 -8.56 21.39 11.53
CA ILE A 45 -7.71 20.87 12.61
C ILE A 45 -7.75 19.35 12.53
N MET A 46 -6.58 18.75 12.40
CA MET A 46 -6.42 17.31 12.24
C MET A 46 -5.40 16.75 13.21
N ASP A 47 -5.47 15.44 13.45
CA ASP A 47 -4.40 14.68 14.09
C ASP A 47 -3.52 13.97 13.05
N LYS A 48 -2.51 13.24 13.52
CA LYS A 48 -1.56 12.54 12.65
C LYS A 48 -2.24 11.55 11.68
N VAL A 49 -3.26 10.81 12.14
CA VAL A 49 -3.92 9.77 11.35
C VAL A 49 -4.88 10.38 10.33
N THR A 50 -5.71 11.31 10.77
CA THR A 50 -6.67 12.03 9.92
C THR A 50 -5.98 12.92 8.89
N THR A 51 -4.82 13.51 9.23
CA THR A 51 -3.96 14.21 8.26
C THR A 51 -3.51 13.27 7.15
N LYS A 52 -3.03 12.07 7.51
CA LYS A 52 -2.70 11.04 6.51
C LYS A 52 -3.92 10.69 5.66
N VAL A 53 -5.08 10.39 6.26
CA VAL A 53 -6.32 10.07 5.50
C VAL A 53 -6.65 11.16 4.47
N MET A 54 -6.57 12.43 4.89
CA MET A 54 -6.80 13.58 4.01
C MET A 54 -5.77 13.67 2.87
N SER A 55 -4.48 13.46 3.16
CA SER A 55 -3.41 13.57 2.18
C SER A 55 -3.44 12.49 1.09
N TYR A 56 -3.95 11.28 1.39
CA TYR A 56 -4.10 10.21 0.40
C TYR A 56 -5.23 10.46 -0.61
N SER A 57 -6.16 11.37 -0.32
CA SER A 57 -7.39 11.55 -1.12
C SER A 57 -7.60 12.96 -1.67
N CYS A 58 -7.05 13.99 -1.01
CA CYS A 58 -7.32 15.40 -1.34
C CYS A 58 -6.01 16.20 -1.48
N LYS A 59 -5.96 17.07 -2.50
CA LYS A 59 -4.91 18.09 -2.66
C LYS A 59 -5.27 19.34 -1.87
N MET A 60 -4.28 20.18 -1.57
CA MET A 60 -4.51 21.45 -0.88
C MET A 60 -5.47 22.38 -1.65
N ALA A 61 -5.43 22.35 -2.98
CA ALA A 61 -6.35 23.11 -3.82
C ALA A 61 -7.82 22.73 -3.53
N ASP A 62 -8.12 21.43 -3.51
CA ASP A 62 -9.47 20.90 -3.25
C ASP A 62 -10.01 21.34 -1.87
N ILE A 63 -9.14 21.33 -0.86
CA ILE A 63 -9.47 21.72 0.51
C ILE A 63 -9.75 23.23 0.59
N THR A 64 -8.96 24.02 -0.13
CA THR A 64 -9.09 25.48 -0.18
C THR A 64 -10.36 25.90 -0.92
N GLU A 65 -10.71 25.22 -2.02
CA GLU A 65 -11.97 25.40 -2.74
C GLU A 65 -13.20 25.11 -1.85
N GLU A 66 -13.06 24.19 -0.89
CA GLU A 66 -14.09 23.94 0.11
C GLU A 66 -14.10 24.95 1.30
N GLY A 67 -13.36 26.06 1.19
CA GLY A 67 -13.43 27.19 2.12
C GLY A 67 -12.58 27.02 3.38
N ILE A 68 -11.58 26.13 3.35
CA ILE A 68 -10.54 26.03 4.38
C ILE A 68 -9.38 26.94 4.00
N SER A 69 -8.96 27.79 4.94
CA SER A 69 -7.84 28.71 4.75
C SER A 69 -6.53 28.21 5.36
N LEU A 70 -6.64 27.40 6.40
CA LEU A 70 -5.50 26.97 7.20
C LEU A 70 -5.74 25.55 7.70
N VAL A 71 -4.69 24.73 7.63
CA VAL A 71 -4.65 23.37 8.16
C VAL A 71 -3.68 23.32 9.33
N GLU A 72 -4.15 22.85 10.48
CA GLU A 72 -3.42 22.85 11.75
C GLU A 72 -3.44 21.48 12.42
N ASP A 73 -2.41 21.23 13.24
CA ASP A 73 -2.28 19.99 14.02
C ASP A 73 -2.87 20.17 15.43
N VAL A 74 -3.75 19.27 15.84
CA VAL A 74 -4.41 19.30 17.16
C VAL A 74 -3.41 19.21 18.33
N SER A 75 -2.29 18.50 18.13
CA SER A 75 -1.26 18.28 19.16
C SER A 75 -0.37 19.51 19.38
N LYS A 76 -0.34 20.44 18.42
CA LYS A 76 0.51 21.64 18.47
C LYS A 76 -0.22 22.81 19.11
N ARG A 77 0.56 23.71 19.73
CA ARG A 77 0.05 24.99 20.21
C ARG A 77 -0.27 25.89 19.02
N ARG A 78 -1.52 26.31 18.92
CA ARG A 78 -2.07 27.09 17.80
C ARG A 78 -2.36 28.53 18.22
N GLN A 79 -2.34 29.44 17.27
CA GLN A 79 -2.68 30.84 17.50
C GLN A 79 -4.20 30.99 17.69
N PRO A 80 -4.68 31.74 18.70
CA PRO A 80 -6.11 32.01 18.86
C PRO A 80 -6.66 32.82 17.68
N LEU A 81 -7.69 32.29 17.03
CA LEU A 81 -8.42 32.91 15.91
C LEU A 81 -9.92 32.97 16.23
N PRO A 82 -10.34 33.77 17.23
CA PRO A 82 -11.72 33.76 17.75
C PRO A 82 -12.78 34.27 16.76
N ALA A 83 -12.37 34.90 15.66
CA ALA A 83 -13.26 35.32 14.58
C ALA A 83 -13.60 34.19 13.59
N MET A 84 -12.78 33.15 13.54
CA MET A 84 -12.86 32.05 12.58
C MET A 84 -13.61 30.85 13.18
N GLU A 85 -14.25 30.07 12.32
CA GLU A 85 -14.81 28.77 12.69
C GLU A 85 -13.80 27.66 12.42
N ALA A 86 -13.86 26.60 13.22
CA ALA A 86 -12.96 25.46 13.12
C ALA A 86 -13.70 24.17 12.78
N VAL A 87 -13.10 23.37 11.91
CA VAL A 87 -13.50 22.01 11.59
C VAL A 87 -12.46 21.07 12.19
N TYR A 88 -12.87 20.24 13.15
CA TYR A 88 -12.03 19.21 13.72
C TYR A 88 -12.32 17.89 13.02
N PHE A 89 -11.33 17.32 12.35
CA PHE A 89 -11.37 15.94 11.88
C PHE A 89 -10.33 15.15 12.67
N ILE A 90 -10.75 14.39 13.67
CA ILE A 90 -9.85 13.79 14.67
C ILE A 90 -10.29 12.36 15.05
N GLN A 91 -9.34 11.53 15.48
CA GLN A 91 -9.64 10.24 16.09
C GLN A 91 -10.33 10.43 17.45
N PRO A 92 -11.24 9.52 17.84
CA PRO A 92 -11.92 9.55 19.13
C PRO A 92 -10.99 9.05 20.27
N SER A 93 -9.86 9.74 20.46
CA SER A 93 -8.90 9.47 21.52
C SER A 93 -9.13 10.40 22.71
N LYS A 94 -8.77 9.92 23.91
CA LYS A 94 -8.88 10.73 25.14
C LYS A 94 -7.95 11.95 25.11
N GLU A 95 -6.87 11.91 24.34
CA GLU A 95 -5.97 13.05 24.17
C GLU A 95 -6.59 14.10 23.25
N ASN A 96 -7.03 13.69 22.06
CA ASN A 96 -7.66 14.59 21.09
C ASN A 96 -8.90 15.29 21.67
N VAL A 97 -9.75 14.55 22.39
CA VAL A 97 -10.95 15.12 23.01
C VAL A 97 -10.59 16.13 24.11
N ARG A 98 -9.52 15.90 24.89
CA ARG A 98 -9.07 16.86 25.89
C ARG A 98 -8.49 18.12 25.25
N MET A 99 -7.72 17.98 24.18
CA MET A 99 -7.19 19.12 23.42
C MET A 99 -8.34 19.95 22.83
N PHE A 100 -9.32 19.30 22.21
CA PHE A 100 -10.53 19.94 21.71
C PHE A 100 -11.29 20.69 22.83
N ILE A 101 -11.47 20.07 24.00
CA ILE A 101 -12.11 20.70 25.14
C ILE A 101 -11.31 21.93 25.59
N SER A 102 -10.00 21.81 25.69
CA SER A 102 -9.11 22.90 26.07
C SER A 102 -9.17 24.09 25.10
N ASP A 103 -9.32 23.83 23.79
CA ASP A 103 -9.38 24.89 22.77
C ASP A 103 -10.68 25.70 22.84
N MET A 104 -11.78 25.04 23.21
CA MET A 104 -13.13 25.60 23.14
C MET A 104 -13.69 26.04 24.50
N SER A 105 -13.10 25.60 25.60
CA SER A 105 -13.53 25.92 26.96
C SER A 105 -13.21 27.37 27.35
N GLY A 106 -13.92 27.88 28.36
CA GLY A 106 -13.62 29.17 28.99
C GLY A 106 -14.12 30.41 28.22
N LYS A 107 -13.73 31.58 28.74
CA LYS A 107 -14.22 32.88 28.24
C LYS A 107 -13.58 33.29 26.91
N SER A 108 -12.34 32.86 26.65
CA SER A 108 -11.56 33.17 25.46
C SER A 108 -11.23 31.89 24.66
N PRO A 109 -12.18 31.35 23.88
CA PRO A 109 -11.91 30.20 23.03
C PRO A 109 -10.94 30.54 21.91
N LEU A 110 -10.25 29.53 21.40
CA LEU A 110 -9.40 29.68 20.22
C LEU A 110 -10.21 29.97 18.95
N TYR A 111 -11.46 29.49 18.87
CA TYR A 111 -12.32 29.63 17.69
C TYR A 111 -13.74 30.00 18.06
N LYS A 112 -14.46 30.64 17.13
CA LYS A 112 -15.85 31.07 17.32
C LYS A 112 -16.81 29.91 17.54
N LYS A 113 -16.67 28.87 16.70
CA LYS A 113 -17.57 27.72 16.61
C LYS A 113 -16.77 26.51 16.13
N ALA A 114 -17.10 25.33 16.63
CA ALA A 114 -16.43 24.08 16.26
C ALA A 114 -17.38 23.08 15.61
N TYR A 115 -16.98 22.53 14.47
CA TYR A 115 -17.62 21.39 13.81
C TYR A 115 -16.73 20.18 14.01
N VAL A 116 -17.19 19.19 14.78
CA VAL A 116 -16.38 18.03 15.16
C VAL A 116 -16.81 16.79 14.39
N PHE A 117 -15.85 16.20 13.70
CA PHE A 117 -15.99 14.98 12.92
C PHE A 117 -14.99 13.96 13.43
N PHE A 118 -15.50 12.83 13.97
CA PHE A 118 -14.64 11.74 14.42
C PHE A 118 -14.35 10.77 13.28
N SER A 119 -13.10 10.31 13.15
CA SER A 119 -12.70 9.33 12.13
C SER A 119 -13.34 7.95 12.32
N SER A 120 -13.58 7.54 13.56
CA SER A 120 -14.16 6.26 13.96
C SER A 120 -15.26 6.44 15.02
N PRO A 121 -16.07 5.41 15.32
CA PRO A 121 -17.17 5.52 16.27
C PRO A 121 -16.69 5.99 17.66
N ILE A 122 -17.36 6.97 18.25
CA ILE A 122 -16.94 7.55 19.54
C ILE A 122 -17.47 6.74 20.73
N PRO A 123 -16.62 6.31 21.68
CA PRO A 123 -17.07 5.70 22.93
C PRO A 123 -17.95 6.65 23.75
N LYS A 124 -19.01 6.12 24.38
CA LYS A 124 -19.95 6.90 25.22
C LYS A 124 -19.26 7.67 26.35
N GLU A 125 -18.14 7.14 26.86
CA GLU A 125 -17.33 7.80 27.89
C GLU A 125 -16.77 9.15 27.44
N LEU A 126 -16.29 9.24 26.20
CA LEU A 126 -15.74 10.47 25.64
C LEU A 126 -16.84 11.48 25.32
N VAL A 127 -18.01 11.01 24.86
CA VAL A 127 -19.19 11.87 24.69
C VAL A 127 -19.61 12.47 26.05
N ASN A 128 -19.61 11.67 27.10
CA ASN A 128 -19.93 12.15 28.45
C ASN A 128 -18.89 13.15 28.96
N LEU A 129 -17.62 12.99 28.58
CA LEU A 129 -16.57 13.96 28.91
C LEU A 129 -16.84 15.33 28.26
N ILE A 130 -17.22 15.35 26.98
CA ILE A 130 -17.58 16.59 26.27
C ILE A 130 -18.81 17.25 26.92
N LYS A 131 -19.82 16.45 27.29
CA LYS A 131 -21.06 16.95 27.92
C LYS A 131 -20.87 17.58 29.29
N ARG A 132 -19.77 17.27 30.00
CA ARG A 132 -19.49 17.84 31.33
C ARG A 132 -19.19 19.33 31.28
N ASP A 133 -18.66 19.84 30.17
CA ASP A 133 -18.37 21.26 30.00
C ASP A 133 -19.52 21.97 29.25
N THR A 134 -20.35 22.68 30.00
CA THR A 134 -21.52 23.39 29.46
C THR A 134 -21.13 24.57 28.57
N SER A 135 -19.93 25.14 28.74
CA SER A 135 -19.47 26.29 27.94
C SER A 135 -19.27 25.90 26.47
N ILE A 136 -18.86 24.66 26.22
CA ILE A 136 -18.55 24.13 24.89
C ILE A 136 -19.82 23.78 24.12
N LEU A 137 -20.88 23.33 24.79
CA LEU A 137 -22.11 22.86 24.14
C LEU A 137 -22.75 23.93 23.25
N SER A 138 -22.71 25.20 23.66
CA SER A 138 -23.21 26.33 22.86
C SER A 138 -22.37 26.63 21.61
N ARG A 139 -21.12 26.17 21.58
CA ARG A 139 -20.13 26.45 20.53
C ARG A 139 -19.95 25.29 19.55
N ILE A 140 -20.53 24.12 19.82
CA ILE A 140 -20.50 22.98 18.91
C ILE A 140 -21.57 23.17 17.83
N GLY A 141 -21.13 23.29 16.58
CA GLY A 141 -21.99 23.39 15.41
C GLY A 141 -22.49 22.06 14.87
N ALA A 142 -21.63 21.05 14.92
CA ALA A 142 -21.95 19.67 14.55
C ALA A 142 -21.02 18.74 15.33
N LEU A 143 -21.54 17.56 15.67
CA LEU A 143 -20.77 16.45 16.19
C LEU A 143 -21.21 15.20 15.44
N ARG A 144 -20.33 14.66 14.59
CA ARG A 144 -20.65 13.55 13.68
C ARG A 144 -19.51 12.53 13.63
N GLU A 145 -19.85 11.30 13.27
CA GLU A 145 -18.89 10.23 13.00
C GLU A 145 -18.79 10.07 11.49
N MET A 146 -17.58 10.16 10.94
CA MET A 146 -17.35 9.93 9.51
C MET A 146 -17.18 8.46 9.18
N ASN A 147 -16.69 7.65 10.12
CA ASN A 147 -16.33 6.25 9.88
C ASN A 147 -15.42 6.13 8.65
N MET A 148 -14.29 6.82 8.70
CA MET A 148 -13.26 6.93 7.66
C MET A 148 -11.88 6.94 8.32
N GLU A 149 -11.29 5.76 8.47
CA GLU A 149 -9.97 5.59 9.06
C GLU A 149 -9.15 4.53 8.30
N TYR A 150 -9.16 4.62 6.97
CA TYR A 150 -8.31 3.82 6.07
C TYR A 150 -7.59 4.72 5.07
N PHE A 151 -6.52 4.22 4.47
CA PHE A 151 -5.67 4.96 3.55
C PHE A 151 -5.83 4.38 2.15
N ALA A 152 -6.43 5.14 1.23
CA ALA A 152 -6.56 4.73 -0.16
C ALA A 152 -5.20 4.87 -0.86
N ILE A 153 -4.49 3.76 -1.01
CA ILE A 153 -3.18 3.72 -1.66
C ILE A 153 -3.36 3.91 -3.16
N ASP A 154 -4.31 3.18 -3.73
CA ASP A 154 -4.59 3.16 -5.16
C ASP A 154 -6.10 3.08 -5.43
N SER A 155 -6.52 3.03 -6.70
CA SER A 155 -7.94 2.99 -7.04
C SER A 155 -8.68 1.79 -6.44
N GLN A 156 -7.99 0.64 -6.36
CA GLN A 156 -8.51 -0.63 -5.84
C GLN A 156 -7.78 -1.10 -4.57
N GLY A 157 -6.76 -0.36 -4.11
CA GLY A 157 -5.93 -0.73 -2.97
C GLY A 157 -6.10 0.21 -1.78
N PHE A 158 -6.20 -0.35 -0.57
CA PHE A 158 -6.18 0.42 0.67
C PHE A 158 -5.27 -0.23 1.72
N SER A 159 -4.84 0.57 2.68
CA SER A 159 -4.08 0.13 3.85
C SER A 159 -4.79 0.55 5.14
N THR A 160 -4.58 -0.21 6.20
CA THR A 160 -4.99 0.16 7.55
C THR A 160 -3.85 0.78 8.37
N ASP A 161 -2.62 0.90 7.85
CA ASP A 161 -1.43 1.55 8.48
C ASP A 161 -1.07 0.99 9.87
N GLN A 162 -0.81 -0.32 9.94
CA GLN A 162 -0.20 -0.98 11.11
C GLN A 162 1.13 -1.62 10.70
N GLU A 163 2.17 -0.80 10.62
CA GLU A 163 3.52 -1.22 10.22
C GLU A 163 4.06 -2.38 11.08
N ARG A 164 3.76 -2.38 12.38
CA ARG A 164 4.21 -3.42 13.33
C ARG A 164 3.25 -4.59 13.49
N ALA A 165 2.19 -4.70 12.68
CA ALA A 165 1.20 -5.77 12.83
C ALA A 165 1.81 -7.17 12.70
N LEU A 166 2.80 -7.35 11.82
CA LEU A 166 3.46 -8.65 11.66
C LEU A 166 4.17 -9.07 12.97
N GLU A 167 4.89 -8.15 13.58
CA GLU A 167 5.57 -8.36 14.86
C GLU A 167 4.57 -8.55 16.01
N GLN A 168 3.55 -7.70 16.10
CA GLN A 168 2.57 -7.71 17.19
C GLN A 168 1.64 -8.93 17.15
N LEU A 169 1.32 -9.46 15.96
CA LEU A 169 0.40 -10.59 15.80
C LEU A 169 1.12 -11.93 15.67
N PHE A 170 2.30 -11.97 15.04
CA PHE A 170 3.04 -13.21 14.75
C PHE A 170 4.38 -13.33 15.46
N GLY A 171 4.81 -12.31 16.21
CA GLY A 171 6.06 -12.34 16.99
C GLY A 171 6.10 -13.42 18.08
N GLU A 172 7.23 -13.49 18.79
CA GLU A 172 7.39 -14.40 19.92
C GLU A 172 6.72 -13.81 21.18
N HIS A 173 6.08 -14.66 22.00
CA HIS A 173 5.44 -14.24 23.27
C HIS A 173 4.39 -13.12 23.13
N THR A 174 3.75 -12.97 21.97
CA THR A 174 2.72 -11.95 21.72
C THR A 174 1.34 -12.33 22.26
N GLU A 175 1.16 -13.61 22.63
CA GLU A 175 -0.12 -14.17 23.04
C GLU A 175 -0.69 -13.45 24.26
N ASN A 176 -1.96 -13.04 24.18
CA ASN A 176 -2.70 -12.35 25.25
C ASN A 176 -2.04 -11.04 25.75
N THR A 177 -1.16 -10.44 24.95
CA THR A 177 -0.63 -9.12 25.26
C THR A 177 -1.66 -8.04 24.96
N ARG A 178 -1.57 -6.91 25.68
CA ARG A 178 -2.41 -5.75 25.40
C ARG A 178 -2.15 -5.22 23.98
N ASP A 179 -0.89 -5.20 23.55
CA ASP A 179 -0.50 -4.72 22.23
C ASP A 179 -1.12 -5.57 21.10
N TYR A 180 -1.22 -6.88 21.30
CA TYR A 180 -1.92 -7.79 20.38
C TYR A 180 -3.41 -7.40 20.23
N GLU A 181 -4.11 -7.25 21.35
CA GLU A 181 -5.53 -6.90 21.35
C GLU A 181 -5.76 -5.48 20.79
N ASP A 182 -4.92 -4.51 21.17
CA ASP A 182 -5.00 -3.14 20.67
C ASP A 182 -4.74 -3.07 19.16
N CYS A 183 -3.75 -3.82 18.64
CA CYS A 183 -3.48 -3.94 17.21
C CYS A 183 -4.67 -4.54 16.46
N LEU A 184 -5.20 -5.68 16.92
CA LEU A 184 -6.29 -6.39 16.28
C LEU A 184 -7.58 -5.56 16.26
N ASN A 185 -7.92 -4.91 17.37
CA ASN A 185 -9.08 -4.04 17.46
C ASN A 185 -8.93 -2.80 16.56
N THR A 186 -7.74 -2.21 16.50
CA THR A 186 -7.47 -1.07 15.59
C THR A 186 -7.63 -1.49 14.14
N MET A 187 -7.06 -2.62 13.73
CA MET A 187 -7.22 -3.17 12.38
C MET A 187 -8.68 -3.43 12.04
N ALA A 188 -9.42 -4.09 12.95
CA ALA A 188 -10.84 -4.39 12.76
C ALA A 188 -11.67 -3.11 12.64
N CYS A 189 -11.41 -2.10 13.47
CA CYS A 189 -12.11 -0.81 13.42
C CYS A 189 -11.86 -0.09 12.09
N ARG A 190 -10.59 0.04 11.67
CA ARG A 190 -10.21 0.67 10.41
C ARG A 190 -10.79 -0.07 9.20
N LEU A 191 -10.69 -1.40 9.19
CA LEU A 191 -11.30 -2.22 8.14
C LEU A 191 -12.83 -2.06 8.10
N ALA A 192 -13.50 -1.96 9.25
CA ALA A 192 -14.93 -1.68 9.31
C ALA A 192 -15.26 -0.32 8.64
N THR A 193 -14.42 0.70 8.82
CA THR A 193 -14.66 2.02 8.19
C THR A 193 -14.65 1.98 6.65
N VAL A 194 -13.98 1.01 6.04
CA VAL A 194 -14.02 0.78 4.58
C VAL A 194 -15.44 0.43 4.16
N PHE A 195 -16.07 -0.53 4.85
CA PHE A 195 -17.45 -0.96 4.58
C PHE A 195 -18.48 0.11 4.92
N ALA A 196 -18.23 0.91 5.96
CA ALA A 196 -19.04 2.09 6.24
C ALA A 196 -18.99 3.11 5.09
N SER A 197 -17.82 3.30 4.48
CA SER A 197 -17.62 4.25 3.38
C SER A 197 -18.23 3.76 2.08
N LEU A 198 -18.01 2.50 1.73
CA LEU A 198 -18.59 1.86 0.54
C LEU A 198 -20.10 1.68 0.66
N LYS A 199 -20.66 1.71 1.88
CA LYS A 199 -22.04 1.30 2.20
C LYS A 199 -22.33 -0.13 1.74
N GLU A 200 -21.35 -1.01 1.94
CA GLU A 200 -21.40 -2.43 1.60
C GLU A 200 -21.42 -3.26 2.89
N PHE A 201 -22.25 -4.30 2.95
CA PHE A 201 -22.30 -5.24 4.06
C PHE A 201 -21.68 -6.60 3.64
N PRO A 202 -20.46 -6.93 4.12
CA PRO A 202 -19.74 -8.10 3.63
C PRO A 202 -20.17 -9.42 4.30
N LEU A 203 -20.21 -10.49 3.50
CA LEU A 203 -20.08 -11.86 3.98
C LEU A 203 -18.61 -12.13 4.33
N VAL A 204 -18.30 -12.21 5.62
CA VAL A 204 -16.92 -12.38 6.10
C VAL A 204 -16.51 -13.85 6.03
N ARG A 205 -15.58 -14.16 5.11
CA ARG A 205 -14.86 -15.42 5.00
C ARG A 205 -13.44 -15.24 5.54
N PHE A 206 -12.90 -16.27 6.17
CA PHE A 206 -11.52 -16.25 6.66
C PHE A 206 -10.86 -17.61 6.45
N ARG A 207 -9.54 -17.60 6.33
CA ARG A 207 -8.77 -18.83 6.27
C ARG A 207 -8.92 -19.62 7.57
N ALA A 208 -9.37 -20.87 7.46
CA ALA A 208 -9.44 -21.78 8.60
C ALA A 208 -8.03 -22.14 9.11
N ALA A 209 -7.93 -22.42 10.42
CA ALA A 209 -6.70 -22.91 11.02
C ALA A 209 -6.21 -24.19 10.33
N ARG A 210 -4.89 -24.36 10.21
CA ARG A 210 -4.30 -25.52 9.50
C ARG A 210 -4.71 -26.87 10.09
N SER A 211 -4.94 -26.94 11.40
CA SER A 211 -5.44 -28.11 12.10
C SER A 211 -6.83 -28.57 11.64
N ALA A 212 -7.65 -27.67 11.07
CA ALA A 212 -8.94 -28.02 10.48
C ALA A 212 -8.79 -28.72 9.12
N MET A 213 -7.63 -28.57 8.46
CA MET A 213 -7.31 -29.23 7.19
C MET A 213 -6.50 -30.52 7.38
N ASP A 214 -5.66 -30.59 8.42
CA ASP A 214 -4.86 -31.77 8.77
C ASP A 214 -4.87 -31.97 10.30
N ALA A 215 -5.53 -33.05 10.74
CA ALA A 215 -5.69 -33.41 12.14
C ALA A 215 -4.36 -33.71 12.88
N THR A 216 -3.24 -33.86 12.16
CA THR A 216 -1.92 -34.09 12.75
C THR A 216 -1.17 -32.80 13.09
N THR A 217 -1.66 -31.64 12.63
CA THR A 217 -1.02 -30.35 12.88
C THR A 217 -1.61 -29.69 14.13
N THR A 218 -0.77 -29.36 15.12
CA THR A 218 -1.20 -28.61 16.30
C THR A 218 -1.63 -27.19 15.93
N THR A 219 -2.83 -26.79 16.34
CA THR A 219 -3.29 -25.39 16.22
C THR A 219 -2.37 -24.49 17.03
N THR A 220 -1.73 -23.53 16.37
CA THR A 220 -0.99 -22.47 17.06
C THR A 220 -1.88 -21.24 17.26
N PHE A 221 -1.56 -20.39 18.23
CA PHE A 221 -2.26 -19.12 18.44
C PHE A 221 -2.29 -18.26 17.17
N ARG A 222 -1.20 -18.29 16.39
CA ARG A 222 -1.04 -17.55 15.13
C ARG A 222 -2.04 -17.99 14.06
N ASP A 223 -2.42 -19.27 14.04
CA ASP A 223 -3.43 -19.79 13.10
C ASP A 223 -4.84 -19.23 13.40
N LEU A 224 -5.06 -18.65 14.58
CA LEU A 224 -6.34 -18.07 14.99
C LEU A 224 -6.45 -16.56 14.70
N VAL A 225 -5.38 -15.92 14.22
CA VAL A 225 -5.35 -14.48 13.93
C VAL A 225 -6.46 -14.10 12.92
N PRO A 226 -6.64 -14.79 11.77
CA PRO A 226 -7.73 -14.48 10.84
C PRO A 226 -9.12 -14.59 11.47
N THR A 227 -9.35 -15.62 12.28
CA THR A 227 -10.64 -15.84 12.96
C THR A 227 -10.93 -14.76 14.00
N LYS A 228 -9.93 -14.38 14.81
CA LYS A 228 -10.07 -13.30 15.79
C LYS A 228 -10.34 -11.95 15.12
N LEU A 229 -9.62 -11.65 14.03
CA LEU A 229 -9.85 -10.42 13.25
C LEU A 229 -11.25 -10.41 12.63
N ALA A 230 -11.70 -11.53 12.06
CA ALA A 230 -13.05 -11.67 11.51
C ALA A 230 -14.13 -11.41 12.56
N ALA A 231 -13.98 -11.96 13.77
CA ALA A 231 -14.91 -11.75 14.87
C ALA A 231 -14.95 -10.28 15.34
N ALA A 232 -13.79 -9.65 15.52
CA ALA A 232 -13.69 -8.24 15.90
C ALA A 232 -14.29 -7.30 14.82
N LEU A 233 -14.05 -7.62 13.55
CA LEU A 233 -14.64 -6.90 12.43
C LEU A 233 -16.17 -7.04 12.42
N TRP A 234 -16.68 -8.25 12.55
CA TRP A 234 -18.12 -8.52 12.57
C TRP A 234 -18.83 -7.73 13.67
N ASN A 235 -18.25 -7.70 14.87
CA ASN A 235 -18.76 -6.92 16.01
C ASN A 235 -18.81 -5.41 15.74
N SER A 236 -17.98 -4.92 14.83
CA SER A 236 -17.95 -3.51 14.41
C SER A 236 -18.99 -3.24 13.32
N ILE A 237 -18.99 -4.05 12.26
CA ILE A 237 -19.87 -3.88 11.09
C ILE A 237 -21.35 -4.07 11.46
N ILE A 238 -21.69 -5.02 12.33
CA ILE A 238 -23.09 -5.28 12.68
C ILE A 238 -23.78 -4.04 13.29
N LYS A 239 -23.01 -3.18 13.96
CA LYS A 239 -23.51 -1.92 14.53
C LYS A 239 -23.91 -0.92 13.44
N TYR A 240 -23.28 -0.96 12.27
CA TYR A 240 -23.58 -0.07 11.14
C TYR A 240 -24.99 -0.26 10.59
N LYS A 241 -25.55 -1.47 10.65
CA LYS A 241 -26.97 -1.72 10.30
C LYS A 241 -27.95 -0.82 11.04
N SER A 242 -27.60 -0.40 12.26
CA SER A 242 -28.44 0.45 13.12
C SER A 242 -28.00 1.91 13.20
N THR A 243 -26.73 2.21 12.87
CA THR A 243 -26.11 3.53 13.10
C THR A 243 -25.93 4.34 11.82
N ILE A 244 -25.73 3.68 10.67
CA ILE A 244 -25.54 4.35 9.38
C ILE A 244 -26.87 4.37 8.61
N PRO A 245 -27.35 5.56 8.18
CA PRO A 245 -28.57 5.65 7.38
C PRO A 245 -28.45 4.89 6.05
N ASN A 246 -29.50 4.13 5.71
CA ASN A 246 -29.59 3.35 4.47
C ASN A 246 -28.44 2.33 4.28
N TYR A 247 -27.88 1.82 5.37
CA TYR A 247 -26.89 0.75 5.30
C TYR A 247 -27.56 -0.60 4.96
N PRO A 248 -26.96 -1.45 4.10
CA PRO A 248 -27.56 -2.71 3.69
C PRO A 248 -27.85 -3.64 4.87
N GLN A 249 -29.01 -4.29 4.83
CA GLN A 249 -29.42 -5.25 5.86
C GLN A 249 -29.04 -6.69 5.51
N MET A 250 -28.84 -6.96 4.22
CA MET A 250 -28.41 -8.25 3.67
C MET A 250 -26.99 -8.11 3.10
N GLU A 251 -26.29 -9.24 2.92
CA GLU A 251 -24.94 -9.27 2.38
C GLU A 251 -24.91 -8.76 0.93
N THR A 252 -23.97 -7.87 0.64
CA THR A 252 -23.81 -7.21 -0.68
C THR A 252 -22.47 -7.50 -1.34
N CYS A 253 -21.46 -7.92 -0.56
CA CYS A 253 -20.15 -8.30 -1.07
C CYS A 253 -19.54 -9.45 -0.27
N GLU A 254 -18.44 -10.03 -0.74
CA GLU A 254 -17.65 -10.99 0.02
C GLU A 254 -16.35 -10.36 0.50
N LEU A 255 -15.96 -10.63 1.75
CA LEU A 255 -14.65 -10.28 2.29
C LEU A 255 -13.89 -11.56 2.62
N LEU A 256 -12.70 -11.73 2.06
CA LEU A 256 -11.81 -12.83 2.39
C LEU A 256 -10.64 -12.33 3.26
N ILE A 257 -10.54 -12.85 4.48
CA ILE A 257 -9.42 -12.58 5.40
C ILE A 257 -8.41 -13.72 5.32
N VAL A 258 -7.20 -13.38 4.89
CA VAL A 258 -6.05 -14.28 4.83
C VAL A 258 -4.89 -13.75 5.66
N ASP A 259 -4.03 -14.65 6.11
CA ASP A 259 -2.76 -14.34 6.76
C ASP A 259 -1.58 -14.49 5.77
N ARG A 260 -0.43 -13.94 6.14
CA ARG A 260 0.78 -13.99 5.29
C ARG A 260 1.29 -15.42 5.06
N SER A 261 0.85 -16.39 5.86
CA SER A 261 1.21 -17.81 5.71
C SER A 261 0.67 -18.43 4.41
N ILE A 262 -0.24 -17.76 3.68
CA ILE A 262 -0.75 -18.26 2.39
C ILE A 262 0.33 -18.23 1.32
N ASP A 263 1.22 -17.24 1.38
CA ASP A 263 2.29 -17.04 0.44
C ASP A 263 3.46 -16.28 1.08
N GLN A 264 4.51 -17.01 1.45
CA GLN A 264 5.74 -16.43 2.00
C GLN A 264 6.76 -16.03 0.92
N ILE A 265 6.52 -16.41 -0.35
CA ILE A 265 7.45 -16.21 -1.47
C ILE A 265 7.16 -14.89 -2.18
N ALA A 266 5.87 -14.58 -2.41
CA ALA A 266 5.46 -13.37 -3.12
C ALA A 266 6.06 -12.06 -2.58
N PRO A 267 6.25 -11.83 -1.26
CA PRO A 267 6.85 -10.58 -0.76
C PRO A 267 8.36 -10.49 -0.93
N VAL A 268 9.03 -11.60 -1.26
CA VAL A 268 10.51 -11.68 -1.26
C VAL A 268 11.09 -11.99 -2.63
N ILE A 269 10.31 -12.50 -3.57
CA ILE A 269 10.77 -12.73 -4.95
C ILE A 269 10.90 -11.41 -5.71
N HIS A 270 11.86 -11.29 -6.61
CA HIS A 270 11.95 -10.12 -7.49
C HIS A 270 10.79 -10.14 -8.49
N GLU A 271 10.00 -9.08 -8.48
CA GLU A 271 8.89 -8.87 -9.41
C GLU A 271 9.29 -7.89 -10.50
N TRP A 272 8.86 -8.14 -11.74
CA TRP A 272 9.35 -7.44 -12.93
C TRP A 272 8.32 -6.48 -13.54
N THR A 273 7.23 -6.21 -12.85
CA THR A 273 6.30 -5.12 -13.20
C THR A 273 6.91 -3.77 -12.84
N TYR A 274 6.58 -2.73 -13.61
CA TYR A 274 7.20 -1.41 -13.47
C TYR A 274 7.06 -0.83 -12.05
N ASP A 275 5.86 -0.94 -11.45
CA ASP A 275 5.58 -0.47 -10.09
C ASP A 275 6.41 -1.22 -9.03
N ALA A 276 6.35 -2.55 -9.08
CA ALA A 276 7.03 -3.39 -8.10
C ALA A 276 8.55 -3.19 -8.15
N MET A 277 9.14 -3.10 -9.35
CA MET A 277 10.57 -2.82 -9.50
C MET A 277 10.96 -1.43 -8.96
N CYS A 278 10.10 -0.41 -9.13
CA CYS A 278 10.36 0.91 -8.56
C CYS A 278 10.43 0.85 -7.04
N HIS A 279 9.45 0.20 -6.40
CA HIS A 279 9.42 0.08 -4.94
C HIS A 279 10.54 -0.81 -4.38
N ASP A 280 10.92 -1.86 -5.09
CA ASP A 280 12.01 -2.77 -4.70
C ASP A 280 13.39 -2.10 -4.83
N LEU A 281 13.66 -1.42 -5.97
CA LEU A 281 15.02 -0.99 -6.32
C LEU A 281 15.34 0.48 -6.06
N LEU A 282 14.35 1.36 -5.85
CA LEU A 282 14.55 2.83 -5.80
C LEU A 282 14.41 3.48 -4.42
N ASN A 283 14.43 2.70 -3.33
CA ASN A 283 14.33 3.19 -1.94
C ASN A 283 13.22 4.24 -1.77
N MET A 284 12.00 3.90 -2.21
CA MET A 284 10.85 4.79 -2.11
C MET A 284 10.24 4.78 -0.70
N GLU A 285 9.83 5.94 -0.21
CA GLU A 285 9.08 6.06 1.05
C GLU A 285 7.59 6.23 0.72
N GLY A 286 6.84 5.12 0.73
CA GLY A 286 5.53 5.07 0.10
C GLY A 286 5.65 5.42 -1.38
N ASN A 287 4.79 6.31 -1.89
CA ASN A 287 4.80 6.71 -3.30
C ASN A 287 5.79 7.84 -3.62
N LYS A 288 6.65 8.21 -2.66
CA LYS A 288 7.58 9.33 -2.81
C LYS A 288 8.88 8.88 -3.46
N HIS A 289 9.20 9.46 -4.61
CA HIS A 289 10.48 9.31 -5.28
C HIS A 289 11.29 10.61 -5.21
N VAL A 290 12.57 10.51 -4.86
CA VAL A 290 13.49 11.64 -4.84
C VAL A 290 14.50 11.46 -5.96
N TYR A 291 14.54 12.40 -6.91
CA TYR A 291 15.53 12.40 -7.98
C TYR A 291 16.32 13.70 -8.03
N GLU A 292 17.54 13.60 -8.53
CA GLU A 292 18.45 14.73 -8.66
C GLU A 292 18.25 15.38 -10.02
N MET A 293 17.86 16.65 -10.03
CA MET A 293 17.75 17.44 -11.24
C MET A 293 18.88 18.48 -11.26
N THR A 294 19.50 18.67 -12.42
CA THR A 294 20.45 19.77 -12.61
C THR A 294 19.67 21.02 -13.00
N THR A 295 19.65 22.01 -12.10
CA THR A 295 18.99 23.30 -12.33
C THR A 295 19.70 24.10 -13.43
N GLN A 296 19.06 25.18 -13.89
CA GLN A 296 19.62 26.09 -14.91
C GLN A 296 20.99 26.68 -14.53
N ALA A 297 21.29 26.77 -13.23
CA ALA A 297 22.56 27.27 -12.70
C ALA A 297 23.64 26.18 -12.53
N GLY A 298 23.39 24.94 -13.00
CA GLY A 298 24.32 23.82 -12.86
C GLY A 298 24.35 23.20 -11.45
N LYS A 299 23.51 23.67 -10.53
CA LYS A 299 23.39 23.12 -9.18
C LYS A 299 22.49 21.88 -9.21
N GLN A 300 22.96 20.78 -8.64
CA GLN A 300 22.13 19.61 -8.38
C GLN A 300 21.13 19.94 -7.27
N GLU A 301 19.85 19.75 -7.55
CA GLU A 301 18.75 19.92 -6.61
C GLU A 301 17.98 18.61 -6.51
N LYS A 302 17.65 18.21 -5.28
CA LYS A 302 16.80 17.04 -5.03
C LYS A 302 15.35 17.48 -5.18
N LYS A 303 14.65 16.93 -6.17
CA LYS A 303 13.23 17.15 -6.37
C LYS A 303 12.48 15.92 -5.88
N GLU A 304 11.48 16.16 -5.04
CA GLU A 304 10.58 15.14 -4.52
C GLU A 304 9.34 15.11 -5.41
N VAL A 305 8.96 13.92 -5.89
CA VAL A 305 7.76 13.71 -6.69
C VAL A 305 6.99 12.51 -6.15
N LEU A 306 5.66 12.58 -6.26
CA LEU A 306 4.76 11.49 -5.91
C LEU A 306 4.40 10.72 -7.17
N LEU A 307 4.63 9.40 -7.16
CA LEU A 307 4.20 8.48 -8.19
C LEU A 307 2.79 8.00 -7.85
N ASP A 308 1.78 8.62 -8.44
CA ASP A 308 0.38 8.33 -8.19
C ASP A 308 -0.46 8.33 -9.48
N GLU A 309 -1.75 8.02 -9.37
CA GLU A 309 -2.67 7.96 -10.50
C GLU A 309 -2.92 9.32 -11.19
N HIS A 310 -2.48 10.45 -10.62
CA HIS A 310 -2.55 11.75 -11.30
C HIS A 310 -1.41 11.91 -12.33
N ASP A 311 -0.38 11.07 -12.26
CA ASP A 311 0.59 10.92 -13.32
C ASP A 311 0.08 9.89 -14.34
N ALA A 312 -0.39 10.39 -15.49
CA ALA A 312 -0.89 9.56 -16.57
C ALA A 312 0.18 8.62 -17.14
N VAL A 313 1.46 8.99 -17.08
CA VAL A 313 2.55 8.11 -17.55
C VAL A 313 2.74 6.97 -16.56
N TRP A 314 2.74 7.25 -15.24
CA TRP A 314 2.76 6.21 -14.22
C TRP A 314 1.58 5.26 -14.35
N PHE A 315 0.35 5.77 -14.39
CA PHE A 315 -0.87 4.96 -14.48
C PHE A 315 -0.87 4.01 -15.68
N GLU A 316 -0.34 4.45 -16.83
CA GLU A 316 -0.25 3.62 -18.03
C GLU A 316 0.87 2.58 -18.03
N LEU A 317 1.90 2.74 -17.19
CA LEU A 317 3.11 1.90 -17.17
C LEU A 317 3.19 0.96 -15.97
N ARG A 318 2.60 1.33 -14.83
CA ARG A 318 2.81 0.69 -13.51
C ARG A 318 2.60 -0.83 -13.51
N ASP A 319 1.57 -1.31 -14.22
CA ASP A 319 1.15 -2.71 -14.22
C ASP A 319 1.82 -3.51 -15.36
N LEU A 320 2.54 -2.84 -16.27
CA LEU A 320 3.22 -3.50 -17.37
C LEU A 320 4.53 -4.14 -16.91
N HIS A 321 4.91 -5.24 -17.57
CA HIS A 321 6.26 -5.78 -17.44
C HIS A 321 7.30 -4.72 -17.85
N PHE A 322 8.41 -4.62 -17.11
CA PHE A 322 9.40 -3.56 -17.27
C PHE A 322 9.95 -3.42 -18.71
N ALA A 323 10.12 -4.54 -19.41
CA ALA A 323 10.55 -4.54 -20.81
C ALA A 323 9.52 -3.86 -21.73
N GLU A 324 8.24 -4.15 -21.54
CA GLU A 324 7.15 -3.52 -22.28
C GLU A 324 6.99 -2.05 -21.90
N ALA A 325 7.07 -1.74 -20.60
CA ALA A 325 7.02 -0.37 -20.11
C ALA A 325 8.14 0.49 -20.71
N SER A 326 9.35 -0.06 -20.83
CA SER A 326 10.50 0.61 -21.45
C SER A 326 10.28 0.89 -22.94
N LEU A 327 9.70 -0.05 -23.69
CA LEU A 327 9.35 0.15 -25.10
C LEU A 327 8.27 1.22 -25.26
N LYS A 328 7.18 1.14 -24.50
CA LYS A 328 6.07 2.10 -24.53
C LYS A 328 6.54 3.51 -24.14
N LEU A 329 7.45 3.62 -23.18
CA LEU A 329 8.07 4.89 -22.80
C LEU A 329 8.90 5.47 -23.94
N HIS A 330 9.71 4.64 -24.62
CA HIS A 330 10.48 5.05 -25.79
C HIS A 330 9.57 5.51 -26.95
N GLU A 331 8.49 4.78 -27.22
CA GLU A 331 7.49 5.17 -28.23
C GLU A 331 6.84 6.52 -27.91
N LYS A 332 6.41 6.74 -26.66
CA LYS A 332 5.86 8.03 -26.22
C LYS A 332 6.86 9.17 -26.42
N MET A 333 8.14 8.92 -26.13
CA MET A 333 9.22 9.90 -26.33
C MET A 333 9.40 10.24 -27.82
N SER A 334 9.46 9.23 -28.68
CA SER A 334 9.58 9.40 -30.13
C SER A 334 8.35 10.12 -30.74
N GLN A 335 7.15 9.77 -30.29
CA GLN A 335 5.91 10.43 -30.69
C GLN A 335 5.87 11.90 -30.23
N PHE A 336 6.32 12.19 -29.01
CA PHE A 336 6.41 13.55 -28.52
C PHE A 336 7.40 14.39 -29.35
N GLY A 337 8.53 13.79 -29.72
CA GLY A 337 9.50 14.39 -30.62
C GLY A 337 8.93 14.75 -31.99
N SER A 338 8.34 13.75 -32.64
CA SER A 338 7.83 13.88 -34.02
C SER A 338 6.63 14.83 -34.15
N LYS A 339 5.76 14.90 -33.15
CA LYS A 339 4.67 15.91 -33.10
C LYS A 339 5.18 17.33 -32.91
N ASN A 340 6.38 17.48 -32.36
CA ASN A 340 7.02 18.77 -32.08
C ASN A 340 8.22 19.06 -32.99
N LYS A 341 8.23 18.55 -34.24
CA LYS A 341 9.30 18.75 -35.23
C LYS A 341 9.70 20.22 -35.44
N ALA A 342 8.75 21.15 -35.40
CA ALA A 342 9.03 22.59 -35.51
C ALA A 342 9.90 23.12 -34.34
N ALA A 343 9.77 22.55 -33.14
CA ALA A 343 10.61 22.86 -31.99
C ALA A 343 11.97 22.16 -32.06
N GLN A 344 12.03 20.93 -32.57
CA GLN A 344 13.29 20.21 -32.81
C GLN A 344 14.20 20.95 -33.80
N ILE A 345 13.63 21.47 -34.90
CA ILE A 345 14.33 22.27 -35.91
C ILE A 345 14.87 23.57 -35.29
N ARG A 346 14.07 24.26 -34.45
CA ARG A 346 14.51 25.47 -33.73
C ARG A 346 15.63 25.22 -32.72
N LEU A 347 15.73 24.00 -32.18
CA LEU A 347 16.71 23.60 -31.16
C LEU A 347 17.95 22.91 -31.74
N GLY A 348 18.06 22.75 -33.07
CA GLY A 348 19.19 22.09 -33.74
C GLY A 348 19.31 20.60 -33.42
N LEU A 349 18.21 19.96 -33.00
CA LEU A 349 18.16 18.52 -32.76
C LEU A 349 18.04 17.79 -34.11
N ARG A 350 18.87 16.76 -34.33
CA ARG A 350 18.91 16.01 -35.61
C ARG A 350 17.55 15.36 -35.89
N ASP A 351 17.04 15.53 -37.10
CA ASP A 351 15.85 14.83 -37.59
C ASP A 351 16.13 13.32 -37.62
N GLY A 352 15.31 12.55 -36.89
CA GLY A 352 15.41 11.08 -36.83
C GLY A 352 16.39 10.48 -35.80
N GLY A 353 17.00 11.27 -34.91
CA GLY A 353 17.81 10.72 -33.80
C GLY A 353 16.97 10.35 -32.57
N GLU A 354 17.39 9.32 -31.81
CA GLU A 354 16.82 9.05 -30.49
C GLU A 354 16.96 10.30 -29.60
N LEU A 355 15.86 10.73 -28.99
CA LEU A 355 15.88 11.87 -28.09
C LEU A 355 16.58 11.46 -26.79
N SER A 356 17.57 12.24 -26.36
CA SER A 356 18.20 12.02 -25.05
C SER A 356 17.49 12.80 -23.94
N THR A 357 17.75 12.45 -22.68
CA THR A 357 17.31 13.23 -21.50
C THR A 357 17.78 14.69 -21.56
N ARG A 358 18.95 14.94 -22.14
CA ARG A 358 19.47 16.30 -22.38
C ARG A 358 18.66 17.06 -23.42
N ASP A 359 18.14 16.37 -24.43
CA ASP A 359 17.31 17.00 -25.47
C ASP A 359 15.92 17.34 -24.94
N MET A 360 15.36 16.52 -24.03
CA MET A 360 14.14 16.87 -23.30
C MET A 360 14.31 18.14 -22.48
N GLN A 361 15.40 18.29 -21.74
CA GLN A 361 15.67 19.52 -20.98
C GLN A 361 15.75 20.77 -21.88
N LYS A 362 16.25 20.65 -23.11
CA LYS A 362 16.24 21.74 -24.09
C LYS A 362 14.84 22.01 -24.63
N MET A 363 14.02 20.98 -24.83
CA MET A 363 12.63 21.11 -25.27
C MET A 363 11.75 21.80 -24.23
N VAL A 364 11.90 21.50 -22.93
CA VAL A 364 11.22 22.22 -21.82
C VAL A 364 11.44 23.73 -21.93
N ARG A 365 12.68 24.15 -22.23
CA ARG A 365 13.02 25.58 -22.36
C ARG A 365 12.36 26.24 -23.56
N ALA A 366 12.11 25.50 -24.64
CA ALA A 366 11.52 26.04 -25.86
C ALA A 366 9.99 25.98 -25.88
N LEU A 367 9.38 25.09 -25.10
CA LEU A 367 7.95 24.78 -25.15
C LEU A 367 7.31 24.79 -23.74
N PRO A 368 7.14 25.96 -23.12
CA PRO A 368 6.62 26.06 -21.76
C PRO A 368 5.19 25.52 -21.58
N GLN A 369 4.38 25.51 -22.64
CA GLN A 369 3.03 24.94 -22.63
C GLN A 369 2.98 23.41 -22.42
N TYR A 370 4.10 22.70 -22.64
CA TYR A 370 4.21 21.25 -22.46
C TYR A 370 5.07 20.87 -21.25
N ASN A 371 5.39 21.81 -20.36
CA ASN A 371 6.28 21.59 -19.22
C ASN A 371 5.84 20.39 -18.37
N ASP A 372 4.56 20.29 -17.99
CA ASP A 372 4.07 19.18 -17.16
C ASP A 372 4.24 17.82 -17.85
N GLN A 373 3.94 17.74 -19.15
CA GLN A 373 4.04 16.50 -19.91
C GLN A 373 5.50 16.07 -20.10
N ILE A 374 6.41 17.02 -20.39
CA ILE A 374 7.84 16.72 -20.55
C ILE A 374 8.46 16.37 -19.18
N ASP A 375 8.09 17.06 -18.11
CA ASP A 375 8.59 16.79 -16.77
C ASP A 375 8.26 15.36 -16.33
N LYS A 376 7.01 14.92 -16.55
CA LYS A 376 6.57 13.54 -16.27
C LYS A 376 7.29 12.51 -17.15
N LEU A 377 7.35 12.73 -18.46
CA LEU A 377 8.08 11.82 -19.35
C LEU A 377 9.57 11.72 -18.98
N SER A 378 10.21 12.86 -18.67
CA SER A 378 11.61 12.90 -18.26
C SER A 378 11.85 12.17 -16.94
N LEU A 379 10.92 12.26 -16.00
CA LEU A 379 10.95 11.52 -14.74
C LEU A 379 10.97 10.01 -14.99
N HIS A 380 10.04 9.48 -15.80
CA HIS A 380 9.98 8.05 -16.07
C HIS A 380 11.18 7.53 -16.86
N VAL A 381 11.79 8.35 -17.73
CA VAL A 381 13.05 7.99 -18.41
C VAL A 381 14.21 7.90 -17.42
N ASP A 382 14.31 8.83 -16.47
CA ASP A 382 15.32 8.76 -15.40
C ASP A 382 15.13 7.53 -14.51
N ILE A 383 13.88 7.23 -14.12
CA ILE A 383 13.52 6.03 -13.37
C ILE A 383 13.93 4.77 -14.14
N ALA A 384 13.53 4.63 -15.40
CA ALA A 384 13.87 3.46 -16.22
C ALA A 384 15.39 3.30 -16.41
N ALA A 385 16.14 4.40 -16.52
CA ALA A 385 17.60 4.37 -16.59
C ALA A 385 18.23 3.87 -15.27
N LYS A 386 17.75 4.35 -14.12
CA LYS A 386 18.19 3.89 -12.79
C LYS A 386 17.87 2.42 -12.55
N LEU A 387 16.67 1.96 -12.94
CA LEU A 387 16.29 0.55 -12.84
C LEU A 387 17.23 -0.32 -13.68
N ASN A 388 17.47 0.05 -14.94
CA ASN A 388 18.44 -0.65 -15.80
C ASN A 388 19.85 -0.67 -15.21
N GLN A 389 20.28 0.42 -14.58
CA GLN A 389 21.56 0.47 -13.88
C GLN A 389 21.58 -0.52 -12.70
N LYS A 390 20.54 -0.55 -11.86
CA LYS A 390 20.44 -1.48 -10.72
C LYS A 390 20.39 -2.94 -11.13
N ILE A 391 19.64 -3.28 -12.18
CA ILE A 391 19.58 -4.63 -12.75
C ILE A 391 20.97 -5.12 -13.15
N LYS A 392 21.77 -4.24 -13.77
CA LYS A 392 23.15 -4.56 -14.19
C LYS A 392 24.12 -4.62 -13.01
N GLU A 393 24.08 -3.63 -12.11
CA GLU A 393 24.96 -3.56 -10.93
C GLU A 393 24.81 -4.77 -10.01
N GLN A 394 23.59 -5.25 -9.82
CA GLN A 394 23.30 -6.38 -8.92
C GLN A 394 23.15 -7.72 -9.64
N GLU A 395 23.35 -7.76 -10.96
CA GLU A 395 23.19 -8.95 -11.80
C GLU A 395 21.84 -9.66 -11.59
N LEU A 396 20.76 -8.87 -11.46
CA LEU A 396 19.43 -9.36 -11.06
C LEU A 396 18.84 -10.39 -12.02
N SER A 397 19.25 -10.39 -13.29
CA SER A 397 18.78 -11.39 -14.26
C SER A 397 19.15 -12.81 -13.83
N GLU A 398 20.39 -13.04 -13.37
CA GLU A 398 20.81 -14.39 -12.94
C GLU A 398 20.16 -14.79 -11.61
N ILE A 399 20.03 -13.84 -10.69
CA ILE A 399 19.35 -14.05 -9.40
C ILE A 399 17.88 -14.37 -9.63
N GLY A 400 17.18 -13.58 -10.45
CA GLY A 400 15.77 -13.79 -10.80
C GLY A 400 15.54 -15.13 -11.49
N HIS A 401 16.43 -15.56 -12.38
CA HIS A 401 16.35 -16.90 -12.98
C HIS A 401 16.41 -18.00 -11.91
N LEU A 402 17.36 -17.91 -10.98
CA LEU A 402 17.48 -18.86 -9.89
C LEU A 402 16.26 -18.84 -8.97
N GLU A 403 15.73 -17.66 -8.65
CA GLU A 403 14.50 -17.52 -7.85
C GLU A 403 13.32 -18.26 -8.50
N GLN A 404 13.07 -18.02 -9.79
CA GLN A 404 12.01 -18.69 -10.53
C GLN A 404 12.24 -20.22 -10.54
N ASP A 405 13.43 -20.67 -10.94
CA ASP A 405 13.75 -22.11 -11.04
C ASP A 405 13.66 -22.84 -9.69
N MET A 406 14.02 -22.18 -8.59
CA MET A 406 13.84 -22.75 -7.25
C MET A 406 12.36 -22.95 -6.92
N VAL A 407 11.52 -21.96 -7.22
CA VAL A 407 10.08 -22.01 -6.90
C VAL A 407 9.35 -23.09 -7.70
N PHE A 408 9.73 -23.28 -8.98
CA PHE A 408 9.19 -24.34 -9.84
C PHE A 408 9.88 -25.70 -9.67
N GLY A 409 10.91 -25.78 -8.83
CA GLY A 409 11.62 -27.03 -8.53
C GLY A 409 12.44 -27.56 -9.71
N ASP A 410 12.79 -26.69 -10.66
CA ASP A 410 13.70 -26.96 -11.76
C ASP A 410 15.14 -27.06 -11.27
N VAL A 411 15.47 -26.29 -10.23
CA VAL A 411 16.79 -26.20 -9.64
C VAL A 411 16.81 -26.71 -8.19
N GLY A 412 17.92 -27.35 -7.82
CA GLY A 412 18.13 -27.94 -6.51
C GLY A 412 18.97 -27.08 -5.57
N THR A 413 19.36 -27.68 -4.45
CA THR A 413 20.23 -27.04 -3.45
C THR A 413 21.66 -26.80 -3.96
N LYS A 414 22.09 -27.53 -5.00
CA LYS A 414 23.47 -27.48 -5.48
C LYS A 414 23.78 -26.16 -6.17
N GLU A 415 22.88 -25.72 -7.03
CA GLU A 415 23.02 -24.52 -7.83
C GLU A 415 23.00 -23.26 -6.94
N LEU A 416 22.14 -23.24 -5.93
CA LEU A 416 22.16 -22.19 -4.90
C LEU A 416 23.51 -22.15 -4.15
N ILE A 417 24.05 -23.30 -3.75
CA ILE A 417 25.39 -23.37 -3.14
C ILE A 417 26.46 -22.88 -4.11
N THR A 418 26.38 -23.25 -5.40
CA THR A 418 27.32 -22.83 -6.43
C THR A 418 27.29 -21.32 -6.62
N LEU A 419 26.12 -20.70 -6.72
CA LEU A 419 25.97 -19.25 -6.84
C LEU A 419 26.61 -18.54 -5.62
N LEU A 420 26.25 -18.96 -4.40
CA LEU A 420 26.76 -18.35 -3.17
C LEU A 420 28.28 -18.48 -3.01
N LYS A 421 28.89 -19.55 -3.55
CA LYS A 421 30.35 -19.74 -3.53
C LYS A 421 31.08 -18.98 -4.63
N THR A 422 30.48 -18.89 -5.81
CA THR A 422 31.14 -18.36 -7.00
C THR A 422 31.01 -16.83 -7.06
N LYS A 423 29.90 -16.29 -6.58
CA LYS A 423 29.59 -14.86 -6.62
C LYS A 423 29.58 -14.27 -5.21
N GLU A 424 30.78 -13.93 -4.74
CA GLU A 424 30.94 -13.35 -3.41
C GLU A 424 30.35 -11.92 -3.32
N ASP A 425 30.33 -11.19 -4.44
CA ASP A 425 29.95 -9.78 -4.53
C ASP A 425 28.42 -9.52 -4.53
N ILE A 426 27.59 -10.57 -4.53
CA ILE A 426 26.13 -10.41 -4.41
C ILE A 426 25.79 -9.72 -3.09
N SER A 427 24.84 -8.77 -3.14
CA SER A 427 24.37 -8.04 -1.97
C SER A 427 23.87 -9.00 -0.87
N PRO A 428 24.11 -8.67 0.42
CA PRO A 428 23.56 -9.47 1.53
C PRO A 428 22.03 -9.64 1.45
N GLU A 429 21.33 -8.60 1.00
CA GLU A 429 19.88 -8.60 0.81
C GLU A 429 19.42 -9.65 -0.22
N ASN A 430 20.06 -9.73 -1.40
CA ASN A 430 19.68 -10.73 -2.40
C ASN A 430 20.02 -12.15 -1.94
N LYS A 431 21.14 -12.33 -1.22
CA LYS A 431 21.47 -13.63 -0.58
C LYS A 431 20.42 -14.01 0.46
N LEU A 432 19.96 -13.06 1.26
CA LEU A 432 18.90 -13.26 2.24
C LEU A 432 17.58 -13.64 1.57
N ARG A 433 17.15 -12.94 0.53
CA ARG A 433 15.93 -13.25 -0.26
C ARG A 433 15.98 -14.67 -0.82
N LEU A 434 17.09 -15.07 -1.45
CA LEU A 434 17.29 -16.44 -1.94
C LEU A 434 17.16 -17.49 -0.82
N LEU A 435 17.73 -17.23 0.36
CA LEU A 435 17.60 -18.14 1.51
C LEU A 435 16.19 -18.16 2.10
N MET A 436 15.47 -17.04 2.09
CA MET A 436 14.07 -16.96 2.51
C MET A 436 13.16 -17.74 1.56
N ILE A 437 13.37 -17.63 0.25
CA ILE A 437 12.67 -18.45 -0.76
C ILE A 437 13.00 -19.94 -0.54
N TYR A 438 14.27 -20.26 -0.33
CA TYR A 438 14.69 -21.63 -0.04
C TYR A 438 14.07 -22.17 1.25
N ALA A 439 13.92 -21.34 2.30
CA ALA A 439 13.22 -21.68 3.54
C ALA A 439 11.74 -21.96 3.33
N ALA A 440 11.06 -21.12 2.56
CA ALA A 440 9.65 -21.30 2.26
C ALA A 440 9.39 -22.64 1.52
N ILE A 441 10.30 -23.04 0.63
CA ILE A 441 10.20 -24.29 -0.13
C ILE A 441 10.66 -25.50 0.70
N ASN A 442 11.67 -25.34 1.54
CA ASN A 442 12.32 -26.42 2.31
C ASN A 442 12.44 -26.08 3.81
N PRO A 443 11.32 -26.00 4.56
CA PRO A 443 11.32 -25.56 5.96
C PRO A 443 12.22 -26.41 6.88
N ASP A 444 12.32 -27.71 6.61
CA ASP A 444 13.11 -28.65 7.42
C ASP A 444 14.64 -28.54 7.19
N LYS A 445 15.09 -27.80 6.17
CA LYS A 445 16.50 -27.81 5.74
C LYS A 445 17.38 -26.70 6.36
N LEU A 446 16.78 -25.71 7.01
CA LEU A 446 17.49 -24.56 7.58
C LEU A 446 17.54 -24.54 9.11
N GLY A 447 17.04 -25.59 9.78
CA GLY A 447 17.08 -25.70 11.24
C GLY A 447 18.45 -26.09 11.82
N GLY A 448 18.75 -25.60 13.02
CA GLY A 448 19.87 -26.03 13.85
C GLY A 448 21.25 -25.84 13.20
N ALA A 449 22.09 -26.87 13.26
CA ALA A 449 23.46 -26.83 12.73
C ALA A 449 23.55 -26.53 11.22
N LYS A 450 22.52 -26.89 10.43
CA LYS A 450 22.48 -26.58 9.00
C LYS A 450 22.30 -25.09 8.73
N GLY A 451 21.51 -24.39 9.56
CA GLY A 451 21.33 -22.95 9.45
C GLY A 451 22.67 -22.21 9.63
N VAL A 452 23.51 -22.65 10.57
CA VAL A 452 24.86 -22.10 10.78
C VAL A 452 25.76 -22.31 9.56
N GLN A 453 25.66 -23.48 8.89
CA GLN A 453 26.41 -23.73 7.66
C GLN A 453 25.98 -22.81 6.52
N TRP A 454 24.67 -22.58 6.36
CA TRP A 454 24.14 -21.64 5.35
C TRP A 454 24.54 -20.20 5.65
N MET A 455 24.52 -19.80 6.92
CA MET A 455 24.99 -18.48 7.36
C MET A 455 26.45 -18.25 6.96
N GLN A 456 27.32 -19.23 7.27
CA GLN A 456 28.74 -19.17 6.92
C GLN A 456 28.96 -19.17 5.41
N LEU A 457 28.20 -19.98 4.66
CA LEU A 457 28.28 -20.07 3.21
C LEU A 457 27.87 -18.76 2.53
N ALA A 458 26.76 -18.17 2.95
CA ALA A 458 26.23 -16.92 2.39
C ALA A 458 26.93 -15.68 2.94
N ARG A 459 27.77 -15.81 3.97
CA ARG A 459 28.43 -14.72 4.71
C ARG A 459 27.43 -13.69 5.24
N LEU A 460 26.30 -14.19 5.72
CA LEU A 460 25.25 -13.36 6.32
C LEU A 460 25.48 -13.16 7.82
N SER A 461 24.93 -12.07 8.35
CA SER A 461 24.97 -11.79 9.78
C SER A 461 24.03 -12.72 10.56
N SER A 462 24.16 -12.73 11.89
CA SER A 462 23.19 -13.39 12.76
C SER A 462 21.79 -12.79 12.62
N ASP A 463 21.71 -11.48 12.38
CA ASP A 463 20.45 -10.75 12.28
C ASP A 463 19.70 -11.11 10.99
N ASP A 464 20.42 -11.27 9.88
CA ASP A 464 19.86 -11.77 8.62
C ASP A 464 19.30 -13.19 8.79
N MET A 465 20.04 -14.05 9.50
CA MET A 465 19.58 -15.41 9.76
C MET A 465 18.41 -15.47 10.73
N ASN A 466 18.25 -14.48 11.61
CA ASN A 466 17.05 -14.34 12.42
C ASN A 466 15.82 -14.10 11.53
N ALA A 467 15.94 -13.31 10.45
CA ALA A 467 14.83 -13.12 9.51
C ALA A 467 14.40 -14.45 8.85
N VAL A 468 15.37 -15.26 8.37
CA VAL A 468 15.10 -16.60 7.80
C VAL A 468 14.43 -17.52 8.83
N LYS A 469 14.93 -17.53 10.07
CA LYS A 469 14.35 -18.34 11.15
C LYS A 469 12.92 -17.89 11.51
N ASN A 470 12.69 -16.59 11.54
CA ASN A 470 11.42 -15.98 11.93
C ASN A 470 10.31 -16.24 10.90
N MET A 471 10.64 -16.62 9.66
CA MET A 471 9.64 -17.13 8.70
C MET A 471 8.87 -18.34 9.23
N GLY A 472 9.49 -19.13 10.14
CA GLY A 472 8.81 -20.22 10.82
C GLY A 472 7.60 -19.76 11.65
N TYR A 473 7.60 -18.53 12.17
CA TYR A 473 6.47 -17.97 12.89
C TYR A 473 5.27 -17.67 11.98
N LEU A 474 5.52 -17.43 10.69
CA LEU A 474 4.47 -17.28 9.68
C LEU A 474 3.92 -18.62 9.19
N GLY A 475 4.21 -19.73 9.88
CA GLY A 475 3.58 -21.03 9.62
C GLY A 475 3.97 -21.65 8.28
N ALA A 476 5.28 -21.79 8.03
CA ALA A 476 5.80 -22.44 6.82
C ALA A 476 5.03 -23.74 6.53
N SER A 477 4.63 -23.92 5.26
CA SER A 477 3.86 -25.09 4.81
C SER A 477 4.71 -26.34 5.01
N VAL A 478 4.45 -27.07 6.09
CA VAL A 478 5.03 -28.39 6.29
C VAL A 478 4.24 -29.36 5.42
N SER A 479 4.54 -29.41 4.12
CA SER A 479 4.23 -30.61 3.33
C SER A 479 5.17 -31.71 3.81
N LYS A 480 4.80 -32.38 4.90
CA LYS A 480 5.58 -33.49 5.44
C LYS A 480 5.53 -34.63 4.45
N LYS A 481 6.72 -35.13 4.10
CA LYS A 481 6.91 -36.38 3.36
C LYS A 481 6.08 -37.48 4.03
N GLN A 482 5.25 -38.18 3.27
CA GLN A 482 4.85 -39.54 3.65
C GLN A 482 6.11 -40.41 3.61
N SER A 483 6.86 -40.46 4.70
CA SER A 483 7.84 -41.52 4.93
C SER A 483 7.14 -42.63 5.69
N GLY A 484 6.69 -43.67 4.99
CA GLY A 484 6.09 -44.83 5.63
C GLY A 484 5.20 -45.63 4.70
N GLY A 485 5.81 -46.35 3.75
CA GLY A 485 5.09 -47.30 2.90
C GLY A 485 6.03 -47.85 1.84
N PHE A 486 6.55 -49.06 2.05
CA PHE A 486 7.36 -49.77 1.07
C PHE A 486 6.46 -50.12 -0.13
N SER A 487 6.35 -49.22 -1.11
CA SER A 487 5.66 -49.47 -2.37
C SER A 487 6.70 -49.62 -3.47
N LEU A 488 6.93 -50.86 -3.91
CA LEU A 488 7.68 -51.20 -5.10
C LEU A 488 6.95 -50.66 -6.33
N LYS A 489 7.27 -49.43 -6.77
CA LYS A 489 6.86 -48.90 -8.08
C LYS A 489 8.09 -48.69 -8.94
N PHE A 490 8.28 -49.60 -9.90
CA PHE A 490 9.20 -49.44 -11.03
C PHE A 490 8.66 -48.33 -11.94
N GLY A 491 9.33 -47.19 -11.97
CA GLY A 491 8.94 -46.02 -12.75
C GLY A 491 9.67 -44.77 -12.28
N THR A 492 10.93 -44.63 -12.68
CA THR A 492 11.78 -43.47 -12.38
C THR A 492 11.38 -42.24 -13.19
N HIS A 493 10.38 -41.51 -12.70
CA HIS A 493 10.35 -40.05 -12.82
C HIS A 493 10.35 -39.49 -11.39
N LYS A 494 11.48 -38.91 -10.97
CA LYS A 494 11.52 -38.07 -9.77
C LYS A 494 10.46 -36.98 -9.98
N LYS A 495 9.36 -37.01 -9.24
CA LYS A 495 8.42 -35.88 -9.21
C LYS A 495 9.21 -34.65 -8.79
N LYS A 496 9.35 -33.67 -9.68
CA LYS A 496 9.86 -32.34 -9.34
C LYS A 496 8.97 -31.79 -8.23
N HIS A 497 9.56 -31.46 -7.07
CA HIS A 497 8.82 -30.89 -5.95
C HIS A 497 8.74 -29.37 -6.16
N ALA A 498 7.83 -28.96 -7.03
CA ALA A 498 7.55 -27.55 -7.28
C ALA A 498 6.67 -26.98 -6.16
N ALA A 499 7.02 -25.80 -5.64
CA ALA A 499 6.19 -25.06 -4.68
C ALA A 499 5.02 -24.35 -5.37
N ARG A 500 5.14 -24.13 -6.68
CA ARG A 500 4.10 -23.58 -7.56
C ARG A 500 3.78 -24.55 -8.69
N LYS A 501 2.59 -24.40 -9.27
CA LYS A 501 2.23 -25.05 -10.54
C LYS A 501 2.36 -24.01 -11.63
N GLU A 502 2.99 -24.36 -12.75
CA GLU A 502 2.95 -23.53 -13.95
C GLU A 502 1.48 -23.40 -14.42
N ARG A 503 1.04 -22.18 -14.75
CA ARG A 503 -0.26 -21.94 -15.37
C ARG A 503 -0.14 -22.25 -16.86
N ASN A 504 -0.95 -23.18 -17.37
CA ASN A 504 -0.96 -23.58 -18.79
C ASN A 504 -1.69 -22.56 -19.72
N GLN A 505 -1.52 -21.25 -19.52
CA GLN A 505 -2.14 -20.25 -20.40
C GLN A 505 -1.09 -19.45 -21.19
N GLU A 506 -1.47 -19.08 -22.40
CA GLU A 506 -0.67 -18.71 -23.59
C GLU A 506 0.16 -17.41 -23.50
N GLU A 507 0.60 -16.98 -22.32
CA GLU A 507 1.33 -15.70 -22.10
C GLU A 507 2.78 -15.88 -21.61
N GLU A 508 3.45 -16.98 -21.96
CA GLU A 508 4.89 -17.13 -21.66
C GLU A 508 5.77 -16.29 -22.60
N ASN A 509 5.76 -14.96 -22.43
CA ASN A 509 6.76 -14.11 -23.09
C ASN A 509 7.99 -13.83 -22.20
N TRP A 510 7.90 -14.01 -20.88
CA TRP A 510 8.95 -13.56 -19.95
C TRP A 510 9.40 -14.65 -18.98
N GLN A 511 10.60 -15.19 -19.20
CA GLN A 511 11.18 -16.27 -18.37
C GLN A 511 11.37 -15.89 -16.89
N LEU A 512 11.55 -14.60 -16.61
CA LEU A 512 11.76 -14.04 -15.27
C LEU A 512 10.45 -13.73 -14.52
N SER A 513 9.29 -13.97 -15.14
CA SER A 513 7.95 -13.64 -14.60
C SER A 513 6.99 -14.82 -14.71
N ARG A 514 7.47 -16.05 -14.45
CA ARG A 514 6.61 -17.25 -14.38
C ARG A 514 5.78 -17.31 -13.09
N PHE A 515 6.30 -16.73 -12.02
CA PHE A 515 5.66 -16.73 -10.69
C PHE A 515 4.39 -15.88 -10.67
N TYR A 516 3.30 -16.46 -10.15
CA TYR A 516 2.10 -15.72 -9.80
C TYR A 516 1.83 -15.87 -8.28
N PRO A 517 1.49 -14.79 -7.57
CA PRO A 517 1.03 -14.85 -6.19
C PRO A 517 -0.17 -15.77 -6.02
N MET A 518 -0.27 -16.48 -4.88
CA MET A 518 -1.39 -17.43 -4.64
C MET A 518 -2.79 -16.80 -4.57
N ILE A 519 -2.86 -15.49 -4.35
CA ILE A 519 -4.12 -14.75 -4.21
C ILE A 519 -4.66 -14.31 -5.58
N GLU A 520 -3.81 -14.31 -6.60
CA GLU A 520 -4.14 -14.09 -8.01
C GLU A 520 -4.47 -15.42 -8.71
#